data_AF-A0A554KUS1-F1
#
_entry.id   AF-A0A554KUS1-F1
#
_cell.length_a   1.000
_cell.length_b   1.000
_cell.length_c   1.000
_cell.angle_alpha   90.00
_cell.angle_beta   90.00
_cell.angle_gamma   90.00
#
_symmetry.space_group_name_H-M   'P 1'
#
loop_
_entity.id
_entity.type
_entity.pdbx_description
1 polymer ?
#
loop_
_entity_poly.entity_id
_entity_poly.type
_entity_poly.pdbx_seq_one_letter_code
_entity_poly.pdbx_strand_id
1 'polypeptide(L)'
;MRPDIKTAIKLRKAGKSYNEISRVLKISKSTLSLWFRDYKWSDKVKISLQKLAREGARLRMKKMGLKNKKERMRMYSQMRKEASRSYKIFRKYPLFLEGLMIYWGEGDNKLENGQIRVANSNPLLIKNFHLFLKRYLSYLEPKIKMYLVLYPDLSDYECKNYWSKIVGLPLDRFFKSQYIKGRSTKRTLPFGIGTIIITSRRHKEIIMRWLELRKKEIQLARV
;
A
#
# COMPACT_ATOMS: atom_id res chain seq x y z
N MET A 1 -45.97 -33.63 21.84
CA MET A 1 -44.57 -33.13 21.80
C MET A 1 -43.97 -33.53 20.46
N ARG A 2 -43.53 -32.59 19.61
CA ARG A 2 -42.96 -32.94 18.28
C ARG A 2 -41.75 -33.87 18.46
N PRO A 3 -41.67 -35.04 17.79
CA PRO A 3 -40.59 -36.01 17.99
C PRO A 3 -39.21 -35.43 17.65
N ASP A 4 -39.16 -34.48 16.72
CA ASP A 4 -37.93 -33.87 16.22
C ASP A 4 -37.14 -33.09 17.28
N ILE A 5 -37.78 -32.62 18.35
CA ILE A 5 -37.12 -31.86 19.41
C ILE A 5 -36.11 -32.73 20.18
N LYS A 6 -36.43 -34.02 20.41
CA LYS A 6 -35.54 -34.95 21.10
C LYS A 6 -34.29 -35.19 20.26
N THR A 7 -34.47 -35.39 18.95
CA THR A 7 -33.38 -35.54 17.98
C THR A 7 -32.55 -34.27 17.87
N ALA A 8 -33.18 -33.09 17.83
CA ALA A 8 -32.48 -31.80 17.82
C ALA A 8 -31.62 -31.60 19.08
N ILE A 9 -32.15 -31.94 20.27
CA ILE A 9 -31.40 -31.88 21.54
C ILE A 9 -30.19 -32.80 21.50
N LYS A 10 -30.34 -34.05 21.02
CA LYS A 10 -29.23 -35.01 20.87
C LYS A 10 -28.13 -34.45 19.96
N LEU A 11 -28.51 -33.91 18.80
CA LEU A 11 -27.57 -33.30 17.85
C LEU A 11 -26.90 -32.04 18.44
N ARG A 12 -27.63 -31.21 19.17
CA ARG A 12 -27.08 -30.00 19.78
C ARG A 12 -26.10 -30.32 20.91
N LYS A 13 -26.42 -31.30 21.77
CA LYS A 13 -25.50 -31.81 22.80
C LYS A 13 -24.25 -32.45 22.19
N ALA A 14 -24.37 -33.08 21.03
CA ALA A 14 -23.24 -33.57 20.23
C ALA A 14 -22.44 -32.45 19.54
N GLY A 15 -22.73 -31.18 19.82
CA GLY A 15 -21.95 -30.04 19.34
C GLY A 15 -22.38 -29.49 17.98
N LYS A 16 -23.51 -29.91 17.40
CA LYS A 16 -23.96 -29.40 16.09
C LYS A 16 -24.52 -27.99 16.17
N SER A 17 -24.21 -27.16 15.19
CA SER A 17 -24.78 -25.81 15.02
C SER A 17 -26.23 -25.86 14.55
N TYR A 18 -26.99 -24.76 14.74
CA TYR A 18 -28.36 -24.69 14.22
C TYR A 18 -28.42 -24.82 12.70
N ASN A 19 -27.38 -24.38 11.97
CA ASN A 19 -27.31 -24.59 10.52
C ASN A 19 -27.21 -26.08 10.17
N GLU A 20 -26.41 -26.85 10.90
CA GLU A 20 -26.28 -28.29 10.69
C GLU A 20 -27.56 -29.03 11.06
N ILE A 21 -28.15 -28.72 12.22
CA ILE A 21 -29.40 -29.32 12.68
C ILE A 21 -30.55 -28.99 11.71
N SER A 22 -30.62 -27.74 11.25
CA SER A 22 -31.62 -27.27 10.29
C SER A 22 -31.52 -28.03 8.96
N ARG A 23 -30.30 -28.28 8.46
CA ARG A 23 -30.10 -29.08 7.23
C ARG A 23 -30.50 -30.54 7.40
N VAL A 24 -30.17 -31.14 8.54
CA VAL A 24 -30.44 -32.57 8.81
C VAL A 24 -31.93 -32.83 9.03
N LEU A 25 -32.58 -32.01 9.85
CA LEU A 25 -33.98 -32.21 10.24
C LEU A 25 -34.97 -31.43 9.36
N LYS A 26 -34.48 -30.61 8.41
CA LYS A 26 -35.27 -29.69 7.58
C LYS A 26 -36.16 -28.74 8.39
N ILE A 27 -35.69 -28.33 9.57
CA ILE A 27 -36.38 -27.41 10.48
C ILE A 27 -35.81 -26.00 10.33
N SER A 28 -36.67 -24.98 10.41
CA SER A 28 -36.23 -23.58 10.35
C SER A 28 -35.31 -23.21 11.51
N LYS A 29 -34.36 -22.30 11.28
CA LYS A 29 -33.43 -21.84 12.33
C LYS A 29 -34.14 -21.06 13.43
N SER A 30 -35.22 -20.34 13.11
CA SER A 30 -36.04 -19.63 14.09
C SER A 30 -36.71 -20.61 15.06
N THR A 31 -37.21 -21.74 14.55
CA THR A 31 -37.76 -22.83 15.39
C THR A 31 -36.69 -23.40 16.33
N LEU A 32 -35.49 -23.69 15.81
CA LEU A 32 -34.38 -24.15 16.66
C LEU A 32 -33.97 -23.11 17.71
N SER A 33 -33.95 -21.82 17.33
CA SER A 33 -33.64 -20.75 18.27
C SER A 33 -34.65 -20.66 19.40
N LEU A 34 -35.94 -20.86 19.11
CA LEU A 34 -36.99 -20.89 20.12
C LEU A 34 -36.83 -22.09 21.05
N TRP A 35 -36.61 -23.29 20.50
CA TRP A 35 -36.46 -24.52 21.29
C TRP A 35 -35.27 -24.49 22.24
N PHE A 36 -34.16 -23.86 21.82
CA PHE A 36 -32.93 -23.83 22.61
C PHE A 36 -32.77 -22.59 23.48
N ARG A 37 -33.73 -21.65 23.45
CA ARG A 37 -33.63 -20.34 24.11
C ARG A 37 -33.36 -20.45 25.61
N ASP A 38 -34.05 -21.35 26.29
CA ASP A 38 -34.00 -21.44 27.76
C ASP A 38 -32.92 -22.42 28.25
N TYR A 39 -32.19 -23.06 27.32
CA TYR A 39 -31.16 -24.04 27.63
C TYR A 39 -29.77 -23.40 27.67
N LYS A 40 -29.33 -22.96 28.85
CA LYS A 40 -27.98 -22.38 29.10
C LYS A 40 -26.83 -23.25 28.56
N TRP A 41 -26.98 -24.57 28.52
CA TRP A 41 -25.97 -25.48 27.96
C TRP A 41 -25.85 -25.35 26.43
N SER A 42 -26.92 -24.98 25.72
CA SER A 42 -26.87 -24.71 24.27
C SER A 42 -26.05 -23.48 23.96
N ASP A 43 -26.06 -22.47 24.84
CA ASP A 43 -25.20 -21.29 24.71
C ASP A 43 -23.72 -21.65 24.86
N LYS A 44 -23.37 -22.56 25.79
CA LYS A 44 -22.00 -23.08 25.91
C LYS A 44 -21.53 -23.75 24.61
N VAL A 45 -22.42 -24.53 23.96
CA VAL A 45 -22.13 -25.13 22.64
C VAL A 45 -21.98 -24.06 21.55
N LYS A 46 -22.77 -22.98 21.60
CA LYS A 46 -22.63 -21.85 20.65
C LYS A 46 -21.26 -21.20 20.80
N ILE A 47 -20.84 -20.92 22.03
CA ILE A 47 -19.55 -20.30 22.35
C ILE A 47 -18.39 -21.20 21.89
N SER A 48 -18.45 -22.52 22.14
CA SER A 48 -17.40 -23.44 21.71
C SER A 48 -17.26 -23.50 20.18
N LEU A 49 -18.39 -23.59 19.47
CA LEU A 49 -18.42 -23.56 18.01
C LEU A 49 -17.88 -22.25 17.44
N GLN A 50 -18.23 -21.12 18.04
CA GLN A 50 -17.68 -19.81 17.64
C GLN A 50 -16.17 -19.75 17.85
N LYS A 51 -15.65 -20.28 18.97
CA LYS A 51 -14.21 -20.34 19.23
C LYS A 51 -13.49 -21.20 18.19
N LEU A 52 -14.01 -22.39 17.89
CA LEU A 52 -13.46 -23.28 16.86
C LEU A 52 -13.49 -22.64 15.47
N ALA A 53 -14.60 -21.97 15.11
CA ALA A 53 -14.73 -21.27 13.84
C ALA A 53 -13.72 -20.12 13.71
N ARG A 54 -13.54 -19.32 14.78
CA ARG A 54 -12.55 -18.24 14.85
C ARG A 54 -11.13 -18.78 14.70
N GLU A 55 -10.79 -19.86 15.40
CA GLU A 55 -9.46 -20.46 15.30
C GLU A 55 -9.20 -21.02 13.91
N GLY A 56 -10.17 -21.73 13.33
CA GLY A 56 -10.09 -22.20 11.94
C GLY A 56 -9.92 -21.05 10.94
N ALA A 57 -10.63 -19.94 11.14
CA ALA A 57 -10.47 -18.74 10.32
C ALA A 57 -9.07 -18.11 10.48
N ARG A 58 -8.57 -18.01 11.71
CA ARG A 58 -7.21 -17.51 12.01
C ARG A 58 -6.14 -18.32 11.30
N LEU A 59 -6.21 -19.65 11.36
CA LEU A 59 -5.28 -20.55 10.68
C LEU A 59 -5.34 -20.40 9.15
N ARG A 60 -6.55 -20.31 8.58
CA ARG A 60 -6.73 -20.05 7.13
C ARG A 60 -6.13 -18.71 6.71
N MET A 61 -6.37 -17.64 7.48
CA MET A 61 -5.78 -16.32 7.23
C MET A 61 -4.25 -16.36 7.32
N LYS A 62 -3.67 -17.06 8.31
CA LYS A 62 -2.23 -17.22 8.43
C LYS A 62 -1.64 -17.94 7.22
N LYS A 63 -2.24 -19.06 6.79
CA LYS A 63 -1.80 -19.82 5.61
C LYS A 63 -1.88 -18.98 4.34
N MET A 64 -2.99 -18.25 4.14
CA MET A 64 -3.16 -17.33 3.02
C MET A 64 -2.13 -16.19 3.05
N GLY A 65 -1.88 -15.61 4.23
CA GLY A 65 -0.87 -14.57 4.43
C GLY A 65 0.53 -15.03 4.04
N LEU A 66 0.92 -16.26 4.41
CA LEU A 66 2.19 -16.86 4.02
C LEU A 66 2.28 -17.09 2.51
N LYS A 67 1.21 -17.61 1.87
CA LYS A 67 1.14 -17.79 0.42
C LYS A 67 1.31 -16.46 -0.31
N ASN A 68 0.54 -15.45 0.08
CA ASN A 68 0.57 -14.11 -0.50
C ASN A 68 1.94 -13.43 -0.28
N LYS A 69 2.59 -13.65 0.88
CA LYS A 69 3.95 -13.16 1.13
C LYS A 69 4.94 -13.79 0.15
N LYS A 70 4.90 -15.12 -0.03
CA LYS A 70 5.78 -15.84 -0.96
C LYS A 70 5.62 -15.33 -2.39
N GLU A 71 4.37 -15.13 -2.83
CA GLU A 71 4.06 -14.61 -4.16
C GLU A 71 4.56 -13.17 -4.36
N ARG A 72 4.35 -12.27 -3.38
CA ARG A 72 4.91 -10.92 -3.41
C ARG A 72 6.43 -10.91 -3.51
N MET A 73 7.11 -11.77 -2.75
CA MET A 73 8.59 -11.85 -2.80
C MET A 73 9.10 -12.34 -4.15
N ARG A 74 8.41 -13.29 -4.78
CA ARG A 74 8.72 -13.74 -6.16
C ARG A 74 8.59 -12.60 -7.14
N MET A 75 7.48 -11.87 -7.08
CA MET A 75 7.23 -10.71 -7.92
C MET A 75 8.30 -9.61 -7.72
N TYR A 76 8.67 -9.28 -6.48
CA TYR A 76 9.74 -8.30 -6.22
C TYR A 76 11.10 -8.77 -6.74
N SER A 77 11.40 -10.07 -6.62
CA SER A 77 12.61 -10.65 -7.23
C SER A 77 12.63 -10.46 -8.74
N GLN A 78 11.49 -10.67 -9.40
CA GLN A 78 11.36 -10.45 -10.84
C GLN A 78 11.56 -8.97 -11.22
N MET A 79 10.94 -8.05 -10.48
CA MET A 79 11.13 -6.60 -10.69
C MET A 79 12.60 -6.20 -10.56
N ARG A 80 13.35 -6.74 -9.58
CA ARG A 80 14.80 -6.47 -9.44
C ARG A 80 15.63 -7.05 -10.58
N LYS A 81 15.25 -8.19 -11.14
CA LYS A 81 15.91 -8.77 -12.32
C LYS A 81 15.72 -7.89 -13.54
N GLU A 82 14.49 -7.44 -13.80
CA GLU A 82 14.17 -6.51 -14.88
C GLU A 82 14.85 -5.14 -14.68
N ALA A 83 14.88 -4.64 -13.45
CA ALA A 83 15.63 -3.43 -13.10
C ALA A 83 17.12 -3.57 -13.44
N SER A 84 17.73 -4.73 -13.16
CA SER A 84 19.13 -4.98 -13.47
C SER A 84 19.41 -5.00 -14.98
N ARG A 85 18.47 -5.52 -15.78
CA ARG A 85 18.58 -5.52 -17.25
C ARG A 85 18.41 -4.11 -17.81
N SER A 86 17.37 -3.40 -17.41
CA SER A 86 17.10 -2.03 -17.83
C SER A 86 18.20 -1.07 -17.44
N TYR A 87 18.81 -1.21 -16.25
CA TYR A 87 19.94 -0.39 -15.80
C TYR A 87 21.11 -0.39 -16.80
N LYS A 88 21.49 -1.57 -17.33
CA LYS A 88 22.58 -1.68 -18.31
C LYS A 88 22.34 -0.83 -19.55
N ILE A 89 21.07 -0.71 -19.97
CA ILE A 89 20.64 0.07 -21.12
C ILE A 89 20.50 1.53 -20.74
N PHE A 90 19.91 1.83 -19.59
CA PHE A 90 19.50 3.18 -19.22
C PHE A 90 20.63 4.04 -18.65
N ARG A 91 21.66 3.44 -18.03
CA ARG A 91 22.79 4.16 -17.42
C ARG A 91 23.58 5.06 -18.37
N LYS A 92 23.43 4.90 -19.69
CA LYS A 92 24.06 5.75 -20.71
C LYS A 92 23.31 7.04 -21.01
N TYR A 93 22.08 7.20 -20.51
CA TYR A 93 21.26 8.39 -20.77
C TYR A 93 21.35 9.38 -19.60
N PRO A 94 21.68 10.66 -19.85
CA PRO A 94 21.82 11.68 -18.80
C PRO A 94 20.60 11.78 -17.87
N LEU A 95 19.39 11.90 -18.44
CA LEU A 95 18.13 11.96 -17.68
C LEU A 95 17.95 10.78 -16.71
N PHE A 96 18.42 9.58 -17.08
CA PHE A 96 18.35 8.43 -16.19
C PHE A 96 19.25 8.62 -14.97
N LEU A 97 20.51 8.97 -15.21
CA LEU A 97 21.48 9.17 -14.13
C LEU A 97 21.08 10.35 -13.24
N GLU A 98 20.66 11.48 -13.83
CA GLU A 98 20.21 12.66 -13.12
C GLU A 98 19.04 12.34 -12.17
N GLY A 99 17.97 11.72 -12.69
CA GLY A 99 16.82 11.35 -11.87
C GLY A 99 17.18 10.33 -10.78
N LEU A 100 18.12 9.42 -11.06
CA LEU A 100 18.63 8.47 -10.10
C LEU A 100 19.47 9.14 -8.99
N MET A 101 20.28 10.14 -9.33
CA MET A 101 21.06 10.92 -8.37
C MET A 101 20.18 11.86 -7.54
N ILE A 102 19.16 12.49 -8.14
CA ILE A 102 18.13 13.24 -7.42
C ILE A 102 17.47 12.32 -6.38
N TYR A 103 17.10 11.10 -6.78
CA TYR A 103 16.50 10.15 -5.85
C TYR A 103 17.47 9.73 -4.73
N TRP A 104 18.75 9.58 -5.02
CA TRP A 104 19.73 9.24 -4.00
C TRP A 104 19.92 10.38 -2.98
N GLY A 105 19.96 11.64 -3.43
CA GLY A 105 20.13 12.80 -2.56
C GLY A 105 18.87 13.21 -1.80
N GLU A 106 17.73 13.31 -2.49
CA GLU A 106 16.49 13.90 -1.96
C GLU A 106 15.40 12.86 -1.66
N GLY A 107 15.62 11.60 -2.05
CA GLY A 107 14.62 10.54 -2.01
C GLY A 107 14.56 9.76 -0.71
N ASP A 108 13.40 9.14 -0.45
CA ASP A 108 13.24 8.21 0.67
C ASP A 108 13.96 6.88 0.38
N ASN A 109 14.99 6.53 1.14
CA ASN A 109 15.75 5.29 0.94
C ASN A 109 15.19 4.07 1.69
N LYS A 110 14.13 4.22 2.51
CA LYS A 110 13.49 3.10 3.20
C LYS A 110 12.67 2.32 2.20
N LEU A 111 13.02 1.06 1.97
CA LEU A 111 12.36 0.26 0.96
C LEU A 111 10.98 -0.18 1.48
N GLU A 112 10.84 -0.47 2.78
CA GLU A 112 9.67 -1.00 3.52
C GLU A 112 8.39 -0.16 3.34
N ASN A 113 8.52 1.16 3.24
CA ASN A 113 7.36 2.03 3.04
C ASN A 113 6.70 1.86 1.66
N GLY A 114 7.40 1.26 0.68
CA GLY A 114 6.91 1.11 -0.68
C GLY A 114 6.62 2.43 -1.39
N GLN A 115 7.23 3.53 -0.94
CA GLN A 115 7.01 4.87 -1.46
C GLN A 115 8.27 5.37 -2.17
N ILE A 116 8.10 5.87 -3.39
CA ILE A 116 9.07 6.73 -4.05
C ILE A 116 8.61 8.14 -3.75
N ARG A 117 9.41 8.91 -3.02
CA ARG A 117 9.05 10.28 -2.63
C ARG A 117 10.30 11.15 -2.74
N VAL A 118 10.15 12.29 -3.40
CA VAL A 118 11.16 13.36 -3.50
C VAL A 118 10.44 14.68 -3.23
N ALA A 119 10.98 15.47 -2.31
CA ALA A 119 10.45 16.75 -1.89
C ALA A 119 11.53 17.82 -2.03
N ASN A 120 11.25 18.93 -2.70
CA ASN A 120 12.22 20.00 -2.86
C ASN A 120 11.52 21.33 -3.19
N SER A 121 12.14 22.45 -2.82
CA SER A 121 11.65 23.79 -3.16
C SER A 121 12.01 24.21 -4.57
N ASN A 122 13.05 23.63 -5.18
CA ASN A 122 13.44 23.90 -6.56
C ASN A 122 12.51 23.18 -7.54
N PRO A 123 11.70 23.91 -8.33
CA PRO A 123 10.71 23.30 -9.20
C PRO A 123 11.33 22.58 -10.41
N LEU A 124 12.52 22.98 -10.85
CA LEU A 124 13.22 22.30 -11.94
C LEU A 124 13.76 20.94 -11.51
N LEU A 125 14.20 20.79 -10.26
CA LEU A 125 14.60 19.49 -9.70
C LEU A 125 13.42 18.51 -9.70
N ILE A 126 12.26 18.97 -9.21
CA ILE A 126 11.03 18.16 -9.19
C ILE A 126 10.55 17.83 -10.62
N LYS A 127 10.62 18.79 -11.55
CA LYS A 127 10.31 18.58 -12.97
C LYS A 127 11.24 17.51 -13.58
N ASN A 128 12.54 17.60 -13.34
CA ASN A 128 13.51 16.62 -13.86
C ASN A 128 13.21 15.22 -13.30
N PHE A 129 12.95 15.13 -11.98
CA PHE A 129 12.54 13.88 -11.37
C PHE A 129 11.22 13.34 -11.95
N HIS A 130 10.24 14.19 -12.24
CA HIS A 130 9.01 13.76 -12.91
C HIS A 130 9.31 13.16 -14.30
N LEU A 131 10.13 13.84 -15.11
CA LEU A 131 10.51 13.35 -16.44
C LEU A 131 11.22 12.00 -16.37
N PHE A 132 12.13 11.83 -15.41
CA PHE A 132 12.74 10.53 -15.11
C PHE A 132 11.70 9.45 -14.82
N LEU A 133 10.76 9.70 -13.91
CA LEU A 133 9.70 8.73 -13.58
C LEU A 133 8.84 8.40 -14.81
N LYS A 134 8.42 9.42 -15.57
CA LYS A 134 7.58 9.26 -16.77
C LYS A 134 8.32 8.48 -17.86
N ARG A 135 9.63 8.68 -18.02
CA ARG A 135 10.42 8.03 -19.06
C ARG A 135 10.75 6.58 -18.73
N TYR A 136 11.20 6.30 -17.50
CA TYR A 136 11.80 5.00 -17.17
C TYR A 136 10.90 4.07 -16.36
N LEU A 137 9.79 4.57 -15.80
CA LEU A 137 8.85 3.77 -15.01
C LEU A 137 7.44 3.67 -15.62
N SER A 138 7.18 4.31 -16.76
CA SER A 138 5.83 4.37 -17.38
C SER A 138 5.24 3.01 -17.76
N TYR A 139 6.06 2.00 -18.04
CA TYR A 139 5.61 0.66 -18.41
C TYR A 139 4.81 -0.07 -17.31
N LEU A 140 4.84 0.44 -16.08
CA LEU A 140 4.05 -0.05 -14.95
C LEU A 140 2.91 0.91 -14.56
N GLU A 141 2.64 1.91 -15.39
CA GLU A 141 1.59 2.92 -15.20
C GLU A 141 1.61 3.54 -13.78
N PRO A 142 2.72 4.21 -13.39
CA PRO A 142 2.86 4.75 -12.05
C PRO A 142 1.78 5.80 -11.81
N LYS A 143 1.05 5.65 -10.70
CA LYS A 143 0.13 6.68 -10.20
C LYS A 143 0.94 7.80 -9.54
N ILE A 144 1.60 8.63 -10.36
CA ILE A 144 2.36 9.79 -9.92
C ILE A 144 1.38 10.82 -9.36
N LYS A 145 1.65 11.25 -8.13
CA LYS A 145 0.86 12.23 -7.40
C LYS A 145 1.78 13.29 -6.83
N MET A 146 1.20 14.43 -6.47
CA MET A 146 1.93 15.52 -5.86
C MET A 146 1.15 16.07 -4.66
N TYR A 147 1.86 16.54 -3.65
CA TYR A 147 1.29 17.42 -2.63
C TYR A 147 2.29 18.52 -2.31
N LEU A 148 1.78 19.63 -1.78
CA LEU A 148 2.61 20.75 -1.41
C LEU A 148 2.75 20.83 0.12
N VAL A 149 3.90 21.33 0.56
CA VAL A 149 4.07 21.81 1.92
C VAL A 149 4.14 23.34 1.86
N LEU A 150 3.18 24.00 2.49
CA LEU A 150 2.91 25.43 2.36
C LEU A 150 3.02 26.14 3.73
N TYR A 151 3.26 27.45 3.69
CA TYR A 151 3.00 28.32 4.82
C TYR A 151 1.50 28.72 4.84
N PRO A 152 0.92 29.01 6.03
CA PRO A 152 -0.51 29.31 6.14
C PRO A 152 -1.00 30.55 5.36
N ASP A 153 -0.10 31.45 4.99
CA ASP A 153 -0.36 32.67 4.22
C ASP A 153 -0.35 32.47 2.71
N LEU A 154 0.05 31.29 2.21
CA LEU A 154 0.07 30.96 0.79
C LEU A 154 -1.28 30.40 0.32
N SER A 155 -1.72 30.82 -0.86
CA SER A 155 -2.88 30.24 -1.53
C SER A 155 -2.54 28.84 -2.08
N ASP A 156 -3.23 27.82 -1.58
CA ASP A 156 -3.07 26.44 -2.04
C ASP A 156 -3.34 26.30 -3.55
N TYR A 157 -4.36 26.99 -4.04
CA TYR A 157 -4.75 26.95 -5.45
C TYR A 157 -3.69 27.56 -6.36
N GLU A 158 -3.17 28.75 -6.02
CA GLU A 158 -2.12 29.41 -6.81
C GLU A 158 -0.83 28.59 -6.81
N CYS A 159 -0.43 28.07 -5.65
CA CYS A 159 0.76 27.21 -5.55
C CYS A 159 0.60 25.93 -6.39
N LYS A 160 -0.55 25.25 -6.31
CA LYS A 160 -0.81 24.05 -7.13
C LYS A 160 -0.80 24.35 -8.62
N ASN A 161 -1.37 25.47 -9.06
CA ASN A 161 -1.31 25.89 -10.45
C ASN A 161 0.11 26.15 -10.92
N TYR A 162 0.92 26.84 -10.11
CA TYR A 162 2.33 27.07 -10.39
C TYR A 162 3.10 25.75 -10.58
N TRP A 163 2.98 24.84 -9.60
CA TRP A 163 3.65 23.53 -9.67
C TRP A 163 3.13 22.67 -10.83
N SER A 164 1.82 22.66 -11.08
CA SER A 164 1.21 21.93 -12.19
C SER A 164 1.77 22.36 -13.54
N LYS A 165 1.88 23.68 -13.77
CA LYS A 165 2.44 24.25 -15.01
C LYS A 165 3.91 23.87 -15.22
N ILE A 166 4.74 23.97 -14.18
CA ILE A 166 6.18 23.70 -14.32
C ILE A 166 6.47 22.21 -14.44
N VAL A 167 5.87 21.40 -13.57
CA VAL A 167 6.11 19.96 -13.51
C VAL A 167 5.42 19.26 -14.68
N GLY A 168 4.28 19.76 -15.16
CA GLY A 168 3.47 19.12 -16.20
C GLY A 168 2.57 18.02 -15.66
N LEU A 169 2.19 18.11 -14.38
CA LEU A 169 1.27 17.18 -13.72
C LEU A 169 -0.12 17.84 -13.61
N PRO A 170 -1.22 17.20 -14.02
CA PRO A 170 -2.54 17.80 -13.95
C PRO A 170 -3.04 17.94 -12.51
N LEU A 171 -3.89 18.94 -12.26
CA LEU A 171 -4.36 19.32 -10.92
C LEU A 171 -5.11 18.20 -10.17
N ASP A 172 -5.77 17.28 -10.89
CA ASP A 172 -6.44 16.10 -10.34
C ASP A 172 -5.48 15.10 -9.66
N ARG A 173 -4.17 15.21 -9.96
CA ARG A 173 -3.11 14.41 -9.32
C ARG A 173 -2.54 15.07 -8.07
N PHE A 174 -3.00 16.26 -7.71
CA PHE A 174 -2.59 16.94 -6.49
C PHE A 174 -3.49 16.53 -5.32
N PHE A 175 -2.87 16.16 -4.21
CA PHE A 175 -3.55 15.87 -2.96
C PHE A 175 -3.69 17.08 -2.04
N LYS A 176 -4.26 16.86 -0.86
CA LYS A 176 -4.31 17.84 0.22
C LYS A 176 -2.90 18.29 0.58
N SER A 177 -2.67 19.60 0.55
CA SER A 177 -1.41 20.20 0.99
C SER A 177 -1.27 20.17 2.50
N GLN A 178 -0.03 20.16 2.96
CA GLN A 178 0.34 20.20 4.36
C GLN A 178 0.80 21.61 4.71
N TYR A 179 0.49 22.06 5.94
CA TYR A 179 0.83 23.40 6.39
C TYR A 179 1.86 23.33 7.50
N ILE A 180 2.95 24.10 7.36
CA ILE A 180 3.96 24.23 8.41
C ILE A 180 3.42 25.13 9.51
N LYS A 181 3.64 24.75 10.77
CA LYS A 181 3.29 25.59 11.92
C LYS A 181 4.31 26.74 12.02
N GLY A 182 3.88 27.96 11.76
CA GLY A 182 4.69 29.17 11.87
C GLY A 182 4.49 30.12 10.68
N ARG A 183 4.88 31.38 10.87
CA ARG A 183 4.98 32.37 9.79
C ARG A 183 6.45 32.55 9.43
N SER A 184 6.80 32.48 8.15
CA SER A 184 8.15 32.82 7.72
C SER A 184 8.29 34.35 7.70
N THR A 185 9.25 34.89 8.45
CA THR A 185 9.58 36.32 8.40
C THR A 185 10.32 36.71 7.13
N LYS A 186 10.83 35.73 6.37
CA LYS A 186 11.43 35.89 5.04
C LYS A 186 10.64 35.07 4.02
N ARG A 187 10.19 35.68 2.91
CA ARG A 187 9.48 34.99 1.81
C ARG A 187 10.44 34.12 0.97
N THR A 188 11.10 33.14 1.59
CA THR A 188 12.09 32.29 0.92
C THR A 188 11.47 31.22 0.02
N LEU A 189 10.18 30.92 0.17
CA LEU A 189 9.47 29.85 -0.54
C LEU A 189 8.10 30.33 -1.05
N PRO A 190 8.06 31.20 -2.08
CA PRO A 190 6.82 31.83 -2.56
C PRO A 190 5.76 30.84 -3.06
N PHE A 191 6.16 29.62 -3.42
CA PHE A 191 5.26 28.55 -3.86
C PHE A 191 5.36 27.28 -3.00
N GLY A 192 5.97 27.39 -1.81
CA GLY A 192 6.21 26.27 -0.90
C GLY A 192 7.13 25.18 -1.46
N ILE A 193 7.01 23.97 -0.91
CA ILE A 193 7.82 22.80 -1.28
C ILE A 193 6.95 21.81 -2.04
N GLY A 194 7.39 21.43 -3.23
CA GLY A 194 6.73 20.42 -4.05
C GLY A 194 7.19 19.02 -3.68
N THR A 195 6.26 18.11 -3.43
CA THR A 195 6.58 16.69 -3.17
C THR A 195 5.92 15.78 -4.18
N ILE A 196 6.71 15.11 -5.02
CA ILE A 196 6.25 14.03 -5.89
C ILE A 196 6.25 12.71 -5.12
N ILE A 197 5.19 11.93 -5.27
CA ILE A 197 5.05 10.63 -4.64
C ILE A 197 4.44 9.56 -5.57
N ILE A 198 5.00 8.36 -5.51
CA ILE A 198 4.40 7.11 -6.00
C ILE A 198 4.33 6.12 -4.84
N THR A 199 3.14 5.64 -4.50
CA THR A 199 2.97 4.55 -3.53
C THR A 199 2.88 3.22 -4.25
N SER A 200 4.04 2.62 -4.53
CA SER A 200 4.12 1.29 -5.14
C SER A 200 5.44 0.62 -4.77
N ARG A 201 5.33 -0.47 -3.99
CA ARG A 201 6.50 -1.27 -3.63
C ARG A 201 7.19 -1.87 -4.86
N ARG A 202 6.46 -2.18 -5.93
CA ARG A 202 7.03 -2.69 -7.20
C ARG A 202 8.01 -1.68 -7.82
N HIS A 203 7.56 -0.44 -7.99
CA HIS A 203 8.39 0.65 -8.53
C HIS A 203 9.57 0.95 -7.61
N LYS A 204 9.34 0.91 -6.28
CA LYS A 204 10.39 1.16 -5.29
C LYS A 204 11.50 0.10 -5.35
N GLU A 205 11.17 -1.18 -5.54
CA GLU A 205 12.15 -2.25 -5.76
C GLU A 205 13.05 -1.97 -7.00
N ILE A 206 12.47 -1.39 -8.05
CA ILE A 206 13.19 -1.06 -9.30
C ILE A 206 14.18 0.07 -9.06
N ILE A 207 13.74 1.22 -8.54
CA ILE A 207 14.63 2.36 -8.28
C ILE A 207 15.73 1.97 -7.29
N MET A 208 15.39 1.27 -6.21
CA MET A 208 16.39 0.84 -5.22
C MET A 208 17.44 -0.08 -5.83
N ARG A 209 17.04 -0.97 -6.75
CA ARG A 209 17.99 -1.83 -7.47
C ARG A 209 18.88 -1.04 -8.43
N TRP A 210 18.33 -0.05 -9.14
CA TRP A 210 19.13 0.87 -9.95
C TRP A 210 20.14 1.65 -9.10
N LEU A 211 19.71 2.17 -7.94
CA LEU A 211 20.57 2.86 -6.98
C LEU A 211 21.72 1.96 -6.51
N GLU A 212 21.42 0.72 -6.13
CA GLU A 212 22.42 -0.25 -5.67
C GLU A 212 23.49 -0.50 -6.74
N LEU A 213 23.07 -0.71 -8.00
CA LEU A 213 23.99 -0.94 -9.11
C LEU A 213 24.85 0.30 -9.38
N ARG A 214 24.27 1.50 -9.34
CA ARG A 214 25.02 2.74 -9.53
C ARG A 214 26.05 2.99 -8.45
N LYS A 215 25.69 2.74 -7.18
CA LYS A 215 26.63 2.86 -6.05
C LYS A 215 27.81 1.91 -6.19
N LYS A 216 27.57 0.67 -6.64
CA LYS A 216 28.65 -0.30 -6.92
C LYS A 216 29.59 0.17 -8.01
N GLU A 217 29.07 0.74 -9.10
CA GLU A 217 29.91 1.31 -10.16
C GLU A 217 30.78 2.46 -9.66
N ILE A 218 30.20 3.38 -8.87
CA ILE A 218 30.95 4.50 -8.28
C ILE A 218 32.05 4.00 -7.34
N GLN A 219 31.77 2.98 -6.53
CA GLN A 219 32.76 2.41 -5.61
C GLN A 219 33.92 1.70 -6.33
N LEU A 220 33.67 1.12 -7.50
CA LEU A 220 34.68 0.44 -8.31
C LEU A 220 35.47 1.40 -9.21
N ALA A 221 34.96 2.61 -9.43
CA ALA A 221 35.67 3.63 -10.18
C ALA A 221 36.90 4.06 -9.37
N ARG A 222 38.09 3.71 -9.87
CA ARG A 222 39.35 4.29 -9.41
C ARG A 222 39.54 5.60 -10.16
N VAL A 223 39.61 6.70 -9.42
CA VAL A 223 40.01 8.02 -9.95
C VAL A 223 41.53 8.08 -9.92
#